data_AF-A0A929VL83-F1
#
_entry.id   AF-A0A929VL83-F1
#
_cell.length_a   1.000
_cell.length_b   1.000
_cell.length_c   1.000
_cell.angle_alpha   90.00
_cell.angle_beta   90.00
_cell.angle_gamma   90.00
#
_symmetry.space_group_name_H-M   'P 1'
#
loop_
_entity.id
_entity.type
_entity.pdbx_description
1 polymer ?
#
loop_
_entity_poly.entity_id
_entity_poly.type
_entity_poly.pdbx_seq_one_letter_code
_entity_poly.pdbx_strand_id
1 'polypeptide(L)' 'MRKCSECNENAAVLFIQDMNDKTKVRGICLKCAKKLNIPGIDSILANAGIDEDNIDYTTQQMNSIS' A
#
# COMPACT_ATOMS: atom_id res chain seq x y z
N MET A 1 -10.73 4.51 -9.54
CA MET A 1 -9.65 3.99 -8.69
C MET A 1 -8.97 5.11 -7.91
N ARG A 2 -8.77 4.96 -6.60
CA ARG A 2 -7.97 5.92 -5.81
C ARG A 2 -6.49 5.61 -6.05
N LYS A 3 -5.71 6.62 -6.42
CA LYS A 3 -4.25 6.48 -6.51
C LYS A 3 -3.62 6.61 -5.13
N CYS A 4 -2.45 6.02 -4.98
CA CYS A 4 -1.62 6.11 -3.80
C CYS A 4 -1.36 7.59 -3.46
N SER A 5 -1.66 8.00 -2.24
CA SER A 5 -1.47 9.37 -1.76
C SER A 5 0.00 9.79 -1.66
N GLU A 6 0.94 8.82 -1.70
CA GLU A 6 2.38 9.06 -1.58
C GLU A 6 3.07 9.21 -2.94
N CYS A 7 2.80 8.31 -3.90
CA CYS A 7 3.42 8.38 -5.23
C CYS A 7 2.50 8.92 -6.33
N ASN A 8 1.18 8.98 -6.12
CA ASN A 8 0.17 9.41 -7.10
C ASN A 8 0.19 8.67 -8.45
N GLU A 9 0.84 7.52 -8.51
CA GLU A 9 0.99 6.69 -9.71
C GLU A 9 0.22 5.38 -9.57
N ASN A 10 0.58 4.59 -8.56
CA ASN A 10 0.05 3.24 -8.34
C ASN A 10 -1.34 3.27 -7.69
N ALA A 11 -2.13 2.22 -7.90
CA ALA A 11 -3.41 2.01 -7.25
C ALA A 11 -3.23 1.89 -5.73
N ALA A 12 -4.10 2.57 -4.97
CA ALA A 12 -4.15 2.45 -3.52
C ALA A 12 -4.91 1.19 -3.14
N VAL A 13 -4.24 0.28 -2.42
CA VAL A 13 -4.83 -0.99 -1.93
C VAL A 13 -4.85 -1.08 -0.41
N LEU A 14 -4.07 -0.25 0.27
CA LEU A 14 -4.06 -0.14 1.73
C LEU A 14 -4.66 1.20 2.14
N PHE A 15 -5.54 1.20 3.13
CA PHE A 15 -6.15 2.41 3.66
C PHE A 15 -5.77 2.57 5.12
N ILE A 16 -5.01 3.62 5.40
CA ILE A 16 -4.45 3.89 6.72
C ILE A 16 -5.19 5.10 7.28
N GLN A 17 -5.73 4.93 8.47
CA GLN A 17 -6.36 6.00 9.22
C GLN A 17 -5.31 6.72 10.07
N ASP A 18 -5.35 8.05 10.06
CA ASP A 18 -4.48 8.84 10.92
C ASP A 18 -4.87 8.65 12.40
N MET A 19 -3.88 8.50 13.27
CA MET A 19 -4.10 8.29 14.70
C MET A 19 -4.58 9.56 15.42
N ASN A 20 -4.17 10.74 14.93
CA ASN A 20 -4.54 12.03 15.51
C ASN A 20 -5.86 12.54 14.93
N ASP A 21 -6.11 12.26 13.65
CA ASP A 21 -7.31 12.69 12.94
C ASP A 21 -8.00 11.50 12.26
N LYS A 22 -8.95 10.90 12.97
CA LYS A 22 -9.73 9.76 12.46
C LYS A 22 -10.51 10.06 11.18
N THR A 23 -10.69 11.33 10.79
CA THR A 23 -11.35 11.68 9.53
C THR A 23 -10.41 11.55 8.33
N LYS A 24 -9.09 11.55 8.55
CA LYS A 24 -8.08 11.41 7.49
C LYS A 24 -7.74 9.95 7.26
N VAL A 25 -8.24 9.43 6.14
CA VAL A 25 -7.88 8.11 5.61
C VAL A 25 -7.00 8.30 4.36
N ARG A 26 -5.77 7.80 4.40
CA ARG A 26 -4.82 7.81 3.27
C ARG A 26 -4.83 6.47 2.58
N GLY A 27 -4.96 6.47 1.26
CA GLY A 27 -4.82 5.28 0.44
C GLY A 27 -3.38 5.14 -0.05
N ILE A 28 -2.72 4.01 0.19
CA ILE A 28 -1.31 3.79 -0.13
C ILE A 28 -1.17 2.49 -0.96
N CYS A 29 -0.25 2.46 -1.94
CA CYS A 29 0.08 1.24 -2.67
C CYS A 29 1.06 0.36 -1.87
N LEU A 30 1.17 -0.92 -2.23
CA LEU A 30 2.06 -1.89 -1.55
C LEU A 30 3.50 -1.39 -1.44
N LYS A 31 4.06 -0.93 -2.57
CA LYS A 31 5.45 -0.43 -2.63
C LYS A 31 5.68 0.79 -1.72
N CYS A 32 4.75 1.73 -1.67
CA CYS A 32 4.84 2.88 -0.77
C CYS A 32 4.66 2.47 0.68
N ALA A 33 3.73 1.56 0.98
CA ALA A 33 3.49 1.13 2.35
C ALA A 33 4.73 0.46 2.96
N LYS A 34 5.42 -0.37 2.18
CA LYS A 34 6.69 -0.98 2.59
C LYS A 34 7.79 0.06 2.84
N LYS A 35 7.94 1.04 1.93
CA LYS A 35 8.93 2.11 2.08
C LYS A 35 8.69 2.99 3.30
N LEU A 36 7.42 3.22 3.66
CA LEU A 36 7.04 4.03 4.81
C LEU A 36 7.19 3.32 6.15
N ASN A 37 7.53 2.02 6.14
CA ASN A 37 7.73 1.21 7.33
C ASN A 37 6.57 1.33 8.34
N ILE A 38 5.34 1.31 7.81
CA ILE A 38 4.13 1.44 8.64
C ILE A 38 4.09 0.26 9.62
N PRO A 39 3.80 0.50 10.92
CA PRO A 39 3.74 -0.58 11.90
C PRO A 39 2.85 -1.73 11.45
N GLY A 40 3.40 -2.94 11.40
CA GLY A 40 2.69 -4.16 11.00
C GLY A 40 2.60 -4.39 9.49
N ILE A 41 3.15 -3.51 8.64
CA ILE A 41 3.08 -3.70 7.19
C ILE A 41 3.79 -4.97 6.73
N ASP A 42 4.96 -5.28 7.30
CA ASP A 42 5.72 -6.48 6.92
C ASP A 42 4.95 -7.76 7.24
N SER A 43 4.23 -7.79 8.36
CA SER A 43 3.36 -8.90 8.71
C SER A 43 2.18 -9.01 7.74
N ILE A 44 1.56 -7.89 7.34
CA ILE A 44 0.46 -7.89 6.36
C ILE A 44 0.95 -8.42 5.00
N LEU A 45 2.10 -7.94 4.54
CA LEU A 45 2.71 -8.37 3.28
C LEU A 45 3.06 -9.86 3.33
N ALA A 46 3.71 -10.32 4.40
CA ALA A 46 4.03 -11.73 4.59
C ALA A 46 2.79 -12.64 4.62
N ASN A 47 1.72 -12.23 5.32
CA ASN A 47 0.46 -12.97 5.33
C ASN A 47 -0.23 -13.00 3.95
N ALA A 48 -0.02 -11.97 3.13
CA ALA A 48 -0.48 -11.92 1.75
C ALA A 48 0.42 -12.69 0.77
N GLY A 49 1.53 -13.29 1.24
CA GLY A 49 2.53 -13.94 0.39
C GLY A 49 3.35 -12.95 -0.46
N ILE A 50 3.43 -11.70 -0.03
CA ILE A 50 4.13 -10.61 -0.71
C ILE A 50 5.46 -10.36 0.01
N ASP A 51 6.55 -10.38 -0.73
CA ASP A 51 7.91 -10.19 -0.24
C ASP A 51 8.66 -9.12 -1.05
N GLU A 52 9.94 -8.90 -0.78
CA GLU A 52 10.74 -7.92 -1.53
C GLU A 52 10.86 -8.25 -3.01
N ASP A 53 10.86 -9.53 -3.36
CA ASP A 53 11.14 -10.01 -4.70
C ASP A 53 9.91 -9.86 -5.59
N ASN A 54 8.72 -10.00 -5.02
CA ASN A 54 7.46 -10.01 -5.77
C ASN A 54 6.59 -8.75 -5.58
N ILE A 55 6.95 -7.82 -4.68
CA ILE A 55 6.13 -6.62 -4.41
C ILE A 55 5.95 -5.73 -5.63
N ASP A 56 6.97 -5.64 -6.49
CA ASP A 56 6.93 -4.83 -7.70
C ASP A 56 6.00 -5.43 -8.74
N TYR A 57 6.12 -6.75 -8.97
CA TYR A 57 5.20 -7.50 -9.84
C TYR A 57 3.76 -7.40 -9.33
N THR A 58 3.54 -7.62 -8.04
CA THR A 58 2.21 -7.56 -7.42
C THR A 58 1.62 -6.16 -7.52
N THR A 59 2.42 -5.12 -7.29
CA THR A 59 1.97 -3.73 -7.46
C THR A 59 1.53 -3.45 -8.91
N GLN A 60 2.25 -3.98 -9.91
CA GLN A 60 1.85 -3.86 -11.31
C GLN A 60 0.54 -4.59 -11.60
N GLN A 61 0.36 -5.82 -11.09
CA GLN A 61 -0.90 -6.55 -11.24
C GLN A 61 -2.08 -5.79 -10.63
N MET A 62 -1.90 -5.20 -9.44
CA MET A 62 -2.92 -4.36 -8.80
C MET A 62 -3.28 -3.14 -9.66
N ASN A 63 -2.29 -2.52 -10.30
CA ASN A 63 -2.53 -1.41 -11.23
C ASN A 63 -3.29 -1.85 -12.49
N SER A 64 -3.10 -3.08 -12.98
CA SER A 64 -3.78 -3.58 -14.18
C SER A 64 -5.25 -3.95 -13.95
N ILE A 65 -5.63 -4.27 -12.71
CA ILE A 65 -7.02 -4.55 -12.31
C ILE A 65 -7.79 -3.24 -12.03
N SER A 66 -7.07 -2.10 -12.04
CA SER A 66 -7.53 -0.79 -11.58
C SER A 66 -8.01 0.17 -12.68
#